data_AF-A0A6L3AAB5-F1
#
_entry.id   AF-A0A6L3AAB5-F1
#
_cell.length_a   1.000
_cell.length_b   1.000
_cell.length_c   1.000
_cell.angle_alpha   90.00
_cell.angle_beta   90.00
_cell.angle_gamma   90.00
#
_symmetry.space_group_name_H-M   'P 1'
#
loop_
_entity.id
_entity.type
_entity.pdbx_description
1 polymer ?
#
loop_
_entity_poly.entity_id
_entity_poly.type
_entity_poly.pdbx_seq_one_letter_code
_entity_poly.pdbx_strand_id
1 'polypeptide(L)'
;VIGTNKPDAVETVAAMLEDVASGRTFAPGACPERDYPALLHAHGCRCVSFEDWCRIDAAEQARGTCEGRQRAKLASVAEMLACLDAADDGSSRMASAAG
;
A
#
# COMPACT_ATOMS: atom_id res chain seq x y z
N VAL A 1 23.73 -2.00 8.03
CA VAL A 1 23.24 -3.25 7.38
C VAL A 1 21.76 -3.39 7.68
N ILE A 2 20.95 -4.12 6.90
CA ILE A 2 19.47 -4.21 7.11
C ILE A 2 19.11 -4.58 8.57
N GLY A 3 19.91 -5.44 9.21
CA GLY A 3 19.67 -5.89 10.59
C GLY A 3 19.70 -4.80 11.66
N THR A 4 20.29 -3.63 11.41
CA THR A 4 20.32 -2.53 12.39
C THR A 4 19.02 -1.75 12.44
N ASN A 5 18.18 -1.82 11.40
CA ASN A 5 16.92 -1.06 11.33
C ASN A 5 15.86 -1.59 12.30
N LYS A 6 15.87 -2.89 12.61
CA LYS A 6 14.89 -3.50 13.52
C LYS A 6 15.04 -2.99 14.97
N PRO A 7 16.21 -3.08 15.63
CA PRO A 7 16.36 -2.56 16.99
C PRO A 7 16.16 -1.03 17.06
N ASP A 8 16.63 -0.29 16.06
CA ASP A 8 16.42 1.17 15.95
C ASP A 8 14.94 1.55 15.88
N ALA A 9 14.16 0.85 15.05
CA ALA A 9 12.71 1.05 14.98
C ALA A 9 12.01 0.69 16.31
N VAL A 10 12.47 -0.35 17.01
CA VAL A 10 11.91 -0.74 18.32
C VAL A 10 12.15 0.35 19.35
N GLU A 11 13.36 0.91 19.42
CA GLU A 11 13.68 2.02 20.34
C GLU A 11 12.82 3.25 20.05
N THR A 12 12.68 3.61 18.76
CA THR A 12 11.84 4.72 18.33
C THR A 12 10.38 4.52 18.73
N VAL A 13 9.81 3.33 18.49
CA VAL A 13 8.42 3.03 18.85
C VAL A 13 8.24 3.01 20.37
N ALA A 14 9.21 2.52 21.14
CA ALA A 14 9.16 2.56 22.59
C ALA A 14 9.08 3.99 23.12
N ALA A 15 9.90 4.91 22.59
CA ALA A 15 9.86 6.33 22.94
C ALA A 15 8.50 6.97 22.59
N MET A 16 7.96 6.67 21.39
CA MET A 16 6.63 7.15 21.00
C MET A 16 5.52 6.68 21.97
N LEU A 17 5.57 5.41 22.39
CA LEU A 17 4.61 4.86 23.36
C LEU A 17 4.77 5.49 24.75
N GLU A 18 6.00 5.81 25.15
CA GLU A 18 6.26 6.55 26.39
C GLU A 18 5.66 7.97 26.34
N ASP A 19 5.81 8.67 25.22
CA ASP A 19 5.19 9.98 25.01
C ASP A 19 3.65 9.91 25.09
N VAL A 20 3.05 8.86 24.53
CA VAL A 20 1.61 8.60 24.66
C VAL A 20 1.23 8.38 26.13
N ALA A 21 1.94 7.50 26.83
CA ALA A 21 1.64 7.15 28.22
C ALA A 21 1.84 8.34 29.19
N SER A 22 2.77 9.24 28.87
CA SER A 22 3.09 10.42 29.67
C SER A 22 2.29 11.67 29.27
N GLY A 23 1.40 11.57 28.28
CA GLY A 23 0.60 12.70 27.80
C GLY A 23 1.40 13.79 27.09
N ARG A 24 2.59 13.45 26.56
CA ARG A 24 3.45 14.36 25.78
C ARG A 24 3.09 14.38 24.29
N THR A 25 1.95 13.82 23.91
CA THR A 25 1.47 13.82 22.54
C THR A 25 0.78 15.13 22.17
N PHE A 26 0.91 15.52 20.90
CA PHE A 26 0.11 16.60 20.34
C PHE A 26 -1.35 16.13 20.23
N ALA A 27 -2.22 16.69 21.06
CA ALA A 27 -3.65 16.45 21.05
C ALA A 27 -4.40 17.71 20.58
N PRO A 28 -4.44 17.99 19.26
CA PRO A 28 -5.41 18.95 18.76
C PRO A 28 -6.81 18.46 19.14
N GLY A 29 -7.79 19.36 19.27
CA GLY A 29 -9.17 19.00 19.60
C GLY A 29 -9.80 18.00 18.61
N ALA A 30 -11.10 17.74 18.71
CA ALA A 30 -11.80 16.72 17.92
C ALA A 30 -11.34 16.67 16.45
N CYS A 31 -10.53 15.66 16.13
CA CYS A 31 -10.09 15.38 14.78
C CYS A 31 -11.09 14.36 14.24
N PRO A 32 -11.95 14.71 13.27
CA PRO A 32 -12.85 13.74 12.69
C PRO A 32 -12.03 12.60 12.09
N GLU A 33 -12.55 11.37 12.19
CA GLU A 33 -11.95 10.22 11.52
C GLU A 33 -11.76 10.57 10.04
N ARG A 34 -10.50 10.51 9.57
CA ARG A 34 -10.16 10.87 8.19
C ARG A 34 -10.03 9.60 7.38
N ASP A 35 -10.87 9.48 6.36
CA ASP A 35 -10.65 8.53 5.28
C ASP A 35 -9.46 9.05 4.43
N TYR A 36 -8.25 8.62 4.81
CA TYR A 36 -7.03 8.99 4.10
C TYR A 36 -7.03 8.53 2.63
N PRO A 37 -7.49 7.30 2.29
CA PRO A 37 -7.70 6.93 0.89
C PRO A 37 -8.58 7.90 0.11
N ALA A 38 -9.75 8.29 0.65
CA ALA A 38 -10.63 9.26 -0.02
C ALA A 38 -9.99 10.64 -0.15
N LEU A 39 -9.26 11.10 0.88
CA LEU A 39 -8.53 12.36 0.83
C LEU A 39 -7.45 12.34 -0.25
N LEU A 40 -6.64 11.29 -0.31
CA LEU A 40 -5.60 11.11 -1.32
C LEU A 40 -6.22 11.06 -2.73
N HIS A 41 -7.33 10.36 -2.90
CA HIS A 41 -8.08 10.34 -4.15
C HIS A 41 -8.59 11.73 -4.55
N ALA A 42 -9.15 12.49 -3.61
CA ALA A 42 -9.58 13.88 -3.85
C ALA A 42 -8.43 14.80 -4.26
N HIS A 43 -7.19 14.48 -3.85
CA HIS A 43 -5.96 15.15 -4.29
C HIS A 43 -5.38 14.60 -5.61
N GLY A 44 -6.08 13.69 -6.29
CA GLY A 44 -5.63 13.10 -7.55
C GLY A 44 -4.55 12.03 -7.39
N CYS A 45 -4.35 11.50 -6.19
CA CYS A 45 -3.42 10.39 -5.96
C CYS A 45 -4.10 9.05 -6.23
N ARG A 46 -3.44 8.20 -7.01
CA ARG A 46 -3.79 6.78 -7.12
C ARG A 46 -3.08 6.00 -6.02
N CYS A 47 -3.84 5.52 -5.04
CA CYS A 47 -3.32 4.62 -4.01
C CYS A 47 -3.14 3.21 -4.57
N VAL A 48 -2.03 2.56 -4.24
CA VAL A 48 -1.81 1.13 -4.47
C VAL A 48 -1.90 0.46 -3.12
N SER A 49 -2.95 -0.34 -2.93
CA SER A 49 -3.14 -1.09 -1.68
C SER A 49 -2.14 -2.23 -1.55
N PHE A 50 -2.11 -2.87 -0.38
CA PHE A 50 -1.34 -4.10 -0.21
C PHE A 50 -1.85 -5.23 -1.11
N GLU A 51 -3.17 -5.31 -1.35
CA GLU A 51 -3.76 -6.28 -2.26
C GLU A 51 -3.34 -6.03 -3.72
N ASP A 52 -3.31 -4.78 -4.15
CA ASP A 52 -2.80 -4.39 -5.47
C ASP A 52 -1.32 -4.75 -5.61
N TRP A 53 -0.52 -4.48 -4.58
CA TRP A 53 0.89 -4.88 -4.56
C TRP A 53 1.05 -6.40 -4.68
N CYS A 54 0.23 -7.20 -3.99
CA CYS A 54 0.24 -8.65 -4.13
C CYS A 54 -0.11 -9.11 -5.55
N ARG A 55 -1.03 -8.42 -6.24
CA ARG A 55 -1.36 -8.70 -7.66
C ARG A 55 -0.16 -8.44 -8.57
N ILE A 56 0.53 -7.32 -8.37
CA ILE A 56 1.77 -7.00 -9.11
C ILE A 56 2.84 -8.05 -8.83
N ASP A 57 3.05 -8.43 -7.56
CA ASP A 57 4.04 -9.43 -7.19
C ASP A 57 3.77 -10.79 -7.82
N ALA A 58 2.50 -11.24 -7.83
CA ALA A 58 2.09 -12.47 -8.50
C ALA A 58 2.34 -12.43 -10.02
N ALA A 59 2.03 -11.31 -10.68
CA ALA A 59 2.29 -11.13 -12.11
C ALA A 59 3.79 -11.18 -12.44
N GLU A 60 4.63 -10.57 -11.62
CA GLU A 60 6.08 -10.60 -11.81
C GLU A 60 6.68 -12.00 -11.58
N GLN A 61 6.19 -12.73 -10.57
CA GLN A 61 6.59 -14.11 -10.30
C GLN A 61 6.19 -15.03 -11.46
N ALA A 62 4.95 -14.90 -11.96
CA ALA A 62 4.47 -15.67 -13.11
C ALA A 62 5.31 -15.43 -14.36
N ARG A 63 5.61 -14.17 -14.68
CA ARG A 63 6.47 -13.81 -15.82
C ARG A 63 7.89 -14.35 -15.66
N GLY A 64 8.46 -14.24 -14.46
CA GLY A 64 9.77 -14.79 -14.16
C GLY A 64 9.83 -16.30 -14.34
N THR A 65 8.80 -17.01 -13.89
CA THR A 65 8.72 -18.48 -13.99
C THR A 65 8.80 -18.95 -15.43
N CYS A 66 8.14 -18.25 -16.37
CA CYS A 66 8.23 -18.54 -17.80
C CYS A 66 9.64 -18.36 -18.38
N GLU A 67 10.47 -17.51 -17.76
CA GLU A 67 11.86 -17.24 -18.15
C GLU A 67 12.89 -18.09 -17.37
N GLY A 68 12.45 -18.98 -16.46
CA GLY A 68 13.34 -19.73 -15.58
C GLY A 68 13.96 -18.87 -14.45
N ARG A 69 13.30 -17.78 -14.05
CA ARG A 69 13.73 -16.84 -13.01
C ARG A 69 12.70 -16.79 -11.87
N GLN A 70 13.13 -16.38 -10.67
CA GLN A 70 12.19 -16.23 -9.55
C GLN A 70 11.12 -15.15 -9.81
N ARG A 71 11.51 -14.04 -10.44
CA ARG A 71 10.62 -12.97 -10.89
C ARG A 71 11.21 -12.24 -12.08
N ALA A 72 10.35 -11.63 -12.88
CA ALA A 72 10.73 -10.62 -13.84
C ALA A 72 9.96 -9.33 -13.49
N LYS A 73 10.66 -8.24 -13.17
CA LYS A 73 10.07 -6.99 -12.64
C LYS A 73 9.37 -6.11 -13.68
N LEU A 74 8.15 -5.66 -13.41
CA LEU A 74 7.53 -4.56 -14.16
C LEU A 74 8.40 -3.32 -13.91
N ALA A 75 9.11 -2.87 -14.93
CA ALA A 75 10.26 -1.97 -14.78
C ALA A 75 9.85 -0.49 -14.77
N SER A 76 8.57 -0.21 -15.02
CA SER A 76 8.00 1.13 -15.02
C SER A 76 6.73 1.21 -14.17
N VAL A 77 6.45 2.42 -13.68
CA VAL A 77 5.17 2.71 -13.01
C VAL A 77 3.99 2.43 -13.94
N ALA A 78 4.10 2.79 -15.23
CA ALA A 78 3.05 2.54 -16.20
C ALA A 78 2.72 1.04 -16.34
N GLU A 79 3.73 0.16 -16.40
CA GLU A 79 3.51 -1.29 -16.42
C GLU A 79 2.88 -1.81 -15.12
N MET A 80 3.33 -1.32 -13.95
CA MET A 80 2.73 -1.69 -12.66
C MET A 80 1.25 -1.31 -12.60
N LEU A 81 0.89 -0.11 -13.07
CA LEU A 81 -0.49 0.37 -13.09
C LEU A 81 -1.34 -0.39 -14.12
N ALA A 82 -0.82 -0.62 -15.32
CA ALA A 82 -1.51 -1.40 -16.35
C ALA A 82 -1.80 -2.85 -15.92
N CYS A 83 -0.91 -3.45 -15.11
CA CYS A 83 -1.12 -4.76 -14.51
C CYS A 83 -2.37 -4.80 -13.61
N LEU A 84 -2.67 -3.70 -12.92
CA LEU A 84 -3.84 -3.59 -12.07
C LEU A 84 -5.10 -3.31 -12.89
N ASP A 85 -5.00 -2.39 -13.85
CA ASP A 85 -6.12 -1.97 -14.70
C ASP A 85 -6.67 -3.15 -15.52
N ALA A 86 -5.80 -3.95 -16.15
CA ALA A 86 -6.18 -5.07 -17.00
C ALA A 86 -6.96 -6.19 -16.27
N ALA A 87 -6.84 -6.26 -14.93
CA ALA A 87 -7.55 -7.25 -14.14
C ALA A 87 -8.85 -6.70 -13.49
N ASP A 88 -9.03 -5.38 -13.47
CA ASP A 88 -10.28 -4.73 -13.02
C ASP A 88 -11.35 -4.68 -14.13
N ASP A 89 -10.94 -4.80 -15.39
CA ASP A 89 -11.81 -4.93 -16.57
C ASP A 89 -12.72 -6.18 -16.54
N GLY A 90 -12.41 -7.16 -15.66
CA GLY A 90 -13.21 -8.36 -15.41
C GLY A 90 -14.11 -8.29 -14.17
N SER A 91 -13.86 -7.38 -13.23
CA SER A 91 -14.58 -7.31 -11.94
C SER A 91 -15.55 -6.12 -11.84
N SER A 92 -15.36 -5.08 -12.67
CA SER A 92 -16.19 -3.86 -12.65
C SER A 92 -17.59 -4.01 -13.28
N ARG A 93 -17.93 -5.14 -13.91
CA ARG A 93 -19.27 -5.37 -14.50
C ARG A 93 -20.37 -5.82 -13.53
N MET A 94 -20.08 -6.03 -12.24
CA MET A 94 -21.08 -6.52 -11.27
C MET A 94 -21.59 -5.48 -10.26
N ALA A 95 -21.05 -4.26 -10.21
CA ALA A 95 -21.46 -3.24 -9.23
C ALA A 95 -22.39 -2.13 -9.76
N SER A 96 -22.95 -2.28 -10.97
CA SER A 96 -23.93 -1.33 -11.55
C SER A 96 -25.34 -1.93 -11.72
N ALA A 97 -25.70 -2.91 -10.90
CA ALA A 97 -27.03 -3.51 -10.88
C ALA A 97 -27.56 -3.73 -9.45
N ALA A 98 -27.58 -2.66 -8.67
CA ALA A 98 -28.45 -2.42 -7.52
C ALA A 98 -28.30 -0.92 -7.25
N GLY A 99 -29.27 -0.06 -7.55
CA GLY A 99 -30.64 -0.11 -7.07
C GLY A 99 -30.75 0.96 -5.99
#